data_AF-A0A2N9WJM7-F1
#
_entry.id   AF-A0A2N9WJM7-F1
#
_cell.length_a   1.000
_cell.length_b   1.000
_cell.length_c   1.000
_cell.angle_alpha   90.00
_cell.angle_beta   90.00
_cell.angle_gamma   90.00
#
_symmetry.space_group_name_H-M   'P 1'
#
loop_
_entity.id
_entity.type
_entity.pdbx_description
1 polymer ?
#
loop_
_entity_poly.entity_id
_entity_poly.type
_entity_poly.pdbx_seq_one_letter_code
_entity_poly.pdbx_strand_id
1 'polypeptide(L)'
;MLIARRADTRARADFATWKMMAKLNGASALPAEAQEFLVSYQNLLARTSEGEATEATIGAIYKAYYAEMGGAGTPPDVRPRPAEPAADNVTAFRRPAPKPKATSFFGGGTAAGAQKRPLPVALIFACLVVVYVGIRLYWR
;
A
#
# COMPACT_ATOMS: atom_id res chain seq x y z
N MET A 1 19.04 10.71 -22.99
CA MET A 1 18.94 10.45 -21.52
C MET A 1 17.52 10.57 -20.95
N LEU A 2 16.62 11.32 -21.59
CA LEU A 2 15.24 11.51 -21.12
C LEU A 2 14.39 10.23 -21.11
N ILE A 3 14.58 9.35 -22.10
CA ILE A 3 13.85 8.08 -22.22
C ILE A 3 14.16 7.16 -21.03
N ALA A 4 15.44 7.04 -20.65
CA ALA A 4 15.84 6.25 -19.49
C ALA A 4 15.21 6.76 -18.20
N ARG A 5 15.23 8.07 -17.97
CA ARG A 5 14.58 8.67 -16.80
C ARG A 5 13.07 8.45 -16.79
N ARG A 6 12.42 8.63 -17.94
CA ARG A 6 10.97 8.40 -18.10
C ARG A 6 10.61 6.94 -17.85
N ALA A 7 11.39 6.01 -18.38
CA ALA A 7 11.20 4.58 -18.18
C ALA A 7 11.37 4.19 -16.71
N ASP A 8 12.40 4.68 -16.02
CA ASP A 8 12.62 4.39 -14.59
C ASP A 8 11.51 4.99 -13.72
N THR A 9 11.13 6.25 -13.96
CA THR A 9 10.05 6.90 -13.20
C THR A 9 8.72 6.16 -13.40
N ARG A 10 8.43 5.75 -14.65
CA ARG A 10 7.24 4.96 -14.97
C ARG A 10 7.30 3.59 -14.30
N ALA A 11 8.42 2.88 -14.40
CA ALA A 11 8.60 1.55 -13.79
C ALA A 11 8.34 1.58 -12.28
N ARG A 12 8.86 2.58 -11.58
CA ARG A 12 8.66 2.77 -10.13
C ARG A 12 7.19 3.07 -9.79
N ALA A 13 6.56 3.96 -10.54
CA ALA A 13 5.16 4.34 -10.32
C ALA A 13 4.20 3.18 -10.60
N ASP A 14 4.40 2.48 -11.70
CA ASP A 14 3.57 1.34 -12.11
C ASP A 14 3.75 0.18 -11.13
N PHE A 15 4.99 -0.13 -10.71
CA PHE A 15 5.23 -1.18 -9.72
C PHE A 15 4.56 -0.90 -8.35
N ALA A 16 4.64 0.34 -7.85
CA ALA A 16 3.97 0.73 -6.62
C ALA A 16 2.44 0.59 -6.74
N THR A 17 1.89 1.02 -7.89
CA THR A 17 0.46 0.90 -8.18
C THR A 17 0.02 -0.56 -8.26
N TRP A 18 0.81 -1.42 -8.91
CA TRP A 18 0.51 -2.84 -9.01
C TRP A 18 0.56 -3.54 -7.66
N LYS A 19 1.57 -3.23 -6.81
CA LYS A 19 1.61 -3.73 -5.43
C LYS A 19 0.36 -3.32 -4.63
N MET A 20 -0.12 -2.09 -4.82
CA MET A 20 -1.34 -1.62 -4.17
C MET A 20 -2.58 -2.34 -4.71
N MET A 21 -2.74 -2.42 -6.02
CA MET A 21 -3.89 -3.07 -6.66
C MET A 21 -3.96 -4.56 -6.35
N ALA A 22 -2.82 -5.27 -6.36
CA ALA A 22 -2.76 -6.67 -6.00
C ALA A 22 -3.23 -6.92 -4.55
N LYS A 23 -2.95 -5.98 -3.64
CA LYS A 23 -3.43 -6.05 -2.24
C LYS A 23 -4.92 -5.78 -2.10
N LEU A 24 -5.50 -4.93 -2.95
CA LEU A 24 -6.90 -4.52 -2.86
C LEU A 24 -7.85 -5.48 -3.59
N ASN A 25 -7.53 -5.82 -4.84
CA ASN A 25 -8.42 -6.54 -5.76
C ASN A 25 -7.89 -7.93 -6.16
N GLY A 26 -6.72 -8.33 -5.64
CA GLY A 26 -6.02 -9.54 -6.06
C GLY A 26 -5.18 -9.32 -7.33
N ALA A 27 -4.17 -10.17 -7.52
CA ALA A 27 -3.24 -10.05 -8.65
C ALA A 27 -3.92 -10.25 -10.02
N SER A 28 -5.02 -11.00 -10.08
CA SER A 28 -5.78 -11.25 -11.32
C SER A 28 -6.44 -10.02 -11.93
N ALA A 29 -6.58 -8.93 -11.17
CA ALA A 29 -7.14 -7.66 -11.65
C ALA A 29 -6.12 -6.82 -12.45
N LEU A 30 -4.86 -7.24 -12.51
CA LEU A 30 -3.78 -6.55 -13.20
C LEU A 30 -3.60 -7.06 -14.63
N PRO A 31 -3.00 -6.27 -15.54
CA PRO A 31 -2.59 -6.75 -16.86
C PRO A 31 -1.65 -7.97 -16.77
N ALA A 32 -1.66 -8.84 -17.77
CA ALA A 32 -0.88 -10.09 -17.78
C ALA A 32 0.62 -9.84 -17.53
N GLU A 33 1.21 -8.83 -18.17
CA GLU A 33 2.62 -8.45 -17.96
C GLU A 33 2.92 -8.08 -16.49
N ALA A 34 2.03 -7.30 -15.86
CA ALA A 34 2.18 -6.92 -14.47
C ALA A 34 2.07 -8.14 -13.52
N GLN A 35 1.24 -9.13 -13.87
CA GLN A 35 1.15 -10.38 -13.12
C GLN A 35 2.47 -11.16 -13.17
N GLU A 36 3.09 -11.27 -14.35
CA GLU A 36 4.39 -11.94 -14.50
C GLU A 36 5.49 -11.25 -13.67
N PHE A 37 5.52 -9.91 -13.69
CA PHE A 37 6.44 -9.14 -12.84
C PHE A 37 6.17 -9.35 -11.35
N LEU A 38 4.91 -9.44 -10.92
CA LEU A 38 4.58 -9.70 -9.51
C LEU A 38 4.90 -11.13 -9.08
N VAL A 39 4.76 -12.12 -9.97
CA VAL A 39 5.16 -13.51 -9.71
C VAL A 39 6.68 -13.60 -9.57
N SER A 40 7.44 -12.98 -10.49
CA SER A 40 8.90 -12.93 -10.38
C SER A 40 9.37 -12.19 -9.11
N TYR A 41 8.69 -11.10 -8.72
CA TYR A 41 8.93 -10.40 -7.46
C TYR A 41 8.70 -11.29 -6.23
N GLN A 42 7.62 -12.08 -6.20
CA GLN A 42 7.36 -13.03 -5.10
C GLN A 42 8.44 -14.12 -5.02
N ASN A 43 8.90 -14.62 -6.16
CA ASN A 43 9.99 -15.58 -6.22
C ASN A 43 11.32 -14.99 -5.70
N LEU A 44 11.58 -13.71 -5.97
CA LEU A 44 12.72 -12.96 -5.42
C LEU A 44 12.58 -12.76 -3.92
N LEU A 45 11.41 -12.34 -3.44
CA LEU A 45 11.12 -12.16 -2.01
C LEU A 45 11.34 -13.43 -1.18
N ALA A 46 11.14 -14.61 -1.76
CA ALA A 46 11.39 -15.87 -1.08
C ALA A 46 12.89 -16.15 -0.83
N ARG A 47 13.78 -15.42 -1.52
CA ARG A 47 15.24 -15.66 -1.53
C ARG A 47 16.05 -14.46 -1.05
N THR A 48 15.50 -13.25 -1.12
CA THR A 48 16.21 -11.99 -0.85
C THR A 48 15.39 -11.04 0.03
N SER A 49 15.99 -9.91 0.42
CA SER A 49 15.30 -8.89 1.20
C SER A 49 14.24 -8.13 0.38
N GLU A 50 13.23 -7.55 1.02
CA GLU A 50 12.18 -6.80 0.31
C GLU A 50 12.74 -5.64 -0.52
N GLY A 51 13.75 -4.91 0.01
CA GLY A 51 14.38 -3.81 -0.70
C GLY A 51 15.09 -4.27 -1.97
N GLU A 52 15.85 -5.37 -1.87
CA GLU A 52 16.58 -5.95 -3.00
C GLU A 52 15.63 -6.53 -4.07
N ALA A 53 14.62 -7.28 -3.66
CA ALA A 53 13.60 -7.81 -4.56
C ALA A 53 12.85 -6.67 -5.29
N THR A 54 12.57 -5.57 -4.58
CA THR A 54 11.91 -4.39 -5.14
C THR A 54 12.76 -3.72 -6.21
N GLU A 55 14.02 -3.39 -5.89
CA GLU A 55 14.91 -2.74 -6.86
C GLU A 55 15.24 -3.65 -8.05
N ALA A 56 15.41 -4.96 -7.83
CA ALA A 56 15.61 -5.92 -8.91
C ALA A 56 14.41 -5.98 -9.86
N THR A 57 13.18 -5.96 -9.32
CA THR A 57 11.95 -5.99 -10.13
C THR A 57 11.75 -4.66 -10.87
N ILE A 58 11.98 -3.52 -10.21
CA ILE A 58 11.93 -2.20 -10.86
C ILE A 58 12.95 -2.14 -12.00
N GLY A 59 14.16 -2.66 -11.80
CA GLY A 59 15.19 -2.75 -12.84
C GLY A 59 14.77 -3.61 -14.04
N ALA A 60 14.03 -4.70 -13.81
CA ALA A 60 13.49 -5.53 -14.89
C ALA A 60 12.40 -4.79 -15.69
N ILE A 61 11.45 -4.14 -15.00
CA ILE A 61 10.38 -3.34 -15.64
C ILE A 61 10.99 -2.17 -16.42
N TYR A 62 11.98 -1.49 -15.83
CA TYR A 62 12.72 -0.40 -16.47
C TYR A 62 13.33 -0.83 -17.81
N LYS A 63 13.97 -2.01 -17.87
CA LYS A 63 14.55 -2.53 -19.10
C LYS A 63 13.49 -2.78 -20.18
N ALA A 64 12.34 -3.33 -19.80
CA ALA A 64 11.21 -3.54 -20.71
C ALA A 64 10.71 -2.20 -21.27
N TYR A 65 10.44 -1.21 -20.41
CA TYR A 65 9.97 0.10 -20.83
C TYR A 65 10.99 0.91 -21.60
N TYR A 66 12.29 0.75 -21.31
CA TYR A 66 13.33 1.39 -22.09
C TYR A 66 13.35 0.89 -23.53
N ALA A 67 13.21 -0.43 -23.73
CA ALA A 67 13.12 -1.03 -25.05
C ALA A 67 11.86 -0.59 -25.81
N GLU A 68 10.69 -0.61 -25.14
CA GLU A 68 9.42 -0.14 -25.72
C GLU A 68 9.46 1.33 -26.15
N MET A 69 10.14 2.19 -25.39
CA MET A 69 10.27 3.61 -25.70
C MET A 69 11.33 3.92 -26.77
N GLY A 70 11.84 2.91 -27.48
CA GLY A 70 12.81 3.07 -28.56
C GLY A 70 14.25 3.26 -28.08
N GLY A 71 14.56 2.88 -26.84
CA GLY A 71 15.93 2.83 -26.34
C GLY A 71 16.71 1.67 -26.97
N ALA A 72 17.75 1.97 -27.75
CA ALA A 72 18.64 0.97 -28.34
C ALA A 72 19.85 0.70 -27.43
N GLY A 73 20.23 -0.58 -27.30
CA GLY A 73 21.40 -1.01 -26.53
C GLY A 73 21.14 -1.19 -25.03
N THR A 74 22.22 -1.36 -24.26
CA THR A 74 22.13 -1.54 -22.80
C THR A 74 21.55 -0.29 -22.14
N PRO A 75 20.44 -0.39 -21.40
CA PRO A 75 19.85 0.77 -20.72
C PRO A 75 20.86 1.40 -19.75
N PRO A 76 21.05 2.72 -19.77
CA PRO A 76 22.00 3.38 -18.88
C PRO A 76 21.57 3.21 -17.41
N ASP A 77 22.53 2.99 -16.52
CA ASP A 77 22.28 2.82 -15.09
C ASP A 77 21.67 4.11 -14.49
N VAL A 78 20.37 4.07 -14.21
CA VAL A 78 19.67 5.15 -13.52
C VAL A 78 19.80 4.87 -12.04
N ARG A 79 20.87 5.40 -11.43
CA ARG A 79 21.02 5.34 -9.98
C ARG A 79 19.78 5.91 -9.31
N PRO A 80 19.16 5.21 -8.35
CA PRO A 80 18.06 5.76 -7.57
C PRO A 80 18.52 7.08 -6.98
N ARG A 81 17.88 8.20 -7.37
CA ARG A 81 18.12 9.47 -6.68
C ARG A 81 17.69 9.21 -5.22
N PRO A 82 18.57 9.41 -4.22
CA PRO A 82 18.11 9.40 -2.84
C PRO A 82 16.95 10.39 -2.75
N ALA A 83 15.82 9.98 -2.18
CA ALA A 83 14.66 10.83 -2.05
C ALA A 83 15.11 12.11 -1.35
N GLU A 84 15.30 13.20 -2.10
CA GLU A 84 15.49 14.50 -1.50
C GLU A 84 14.20 14.76 -0.74
N PRO A 85 14.26 14.93 0.60
CA PRO A 85 13.08 15.33 1.32
C PRO A 85 12.60 16.60 0.63
N ALA A 86 11.35 16.57 0.14
CA ALA A 86 10.72 17.75 -0.44
C ALA A 86 10.96 18.87 0.57
N ALA A 87 11.72 19.90 0.14
CA ALA A 87 12.00 21.04 1.00
C ALA A 87 10.65 21.52 1.51
N ASP A 88 10.53 21.54 2.84
CA ASP A 88 9.30 21.78 3.60
C ASP A 88 8.89 23.25 3.44
N ASN A 89 8.53 23.61 2.21
CA ASN A 89 8.08 24.93 1.78
C ASN A 89 6.54 25.02 1.86
N VAL A 90 5.90 24.09 2.56
CA VAL A 90 4.49 24.19 2.93
C VAL A 90 4.45 24.94 4.25
N THR A 91 4.27 26.26 4.19
CA THR A 91 3.96 27.03 5.39
C THR A 91 2.67 26.47 5.98
N ALA A 92 2.75 25.93 7.20
CA ALA A 92 1.57 25.47 7.92
C ALA A 92 0.54 26.59 7.95
N PHE A 93 -0.65 26.34 7.39
CA PHE A 93 -1.74 27.31 7.35
C PHE A 93 -2.06 27.71 8.79
N ARG A 94 -1.60 28.90 9.20
CA ARG A 94 -1.76 29.41 10.56
C ARG A 94 -3.23 29.73 10.78
N ARG A 95 -3.99 28.77 11.30
CA ARG A 95 -5.39 28.98 11.68
C ARG A 95 -5.44 30.05 12.78
N PRO A 96 -6.20 31.14 12.62
CA PRO A 96 -6.40 32.10 13.70
C PRO A 96 -7.02 31.39 14.92
N ALA A 97 -6.64 31.84 16.13
CA ALA A 97 -7.00 31.18 17.38
C ALA A 97 -8.53 30.96 17.49
N PRO A 98 -8.96 29.78 17.97
CA PRO A 98 -10.38 29.50 18.13
C PRO A 98 -10.99 30.48 19.14
N LYS A 99 -12.05 31.19 18.74
CA LYS A 99 -12.85 32.02 19.65
C LYS A 99 -13.37 31.13 20.80
N PRO A 100 -13.31 31.60 22.06
CA PRO A 100 -13.81 30.83 23.19
C PRO A 100 -15.30 30.54 23.01
N LYS A 101 -15.65 29.26 23.11
CA LYS A 101 -17.01 28.77 22.99
C LYS A 101 -17.79 29.23 24.22
N ALA A 102 -18.80 30.08 24.01
CA ALA A 102 -19.75 30.43 25.05
C ALA A 102 -20.42 29.16 25.58
N THR A 103 -20.32 28.96 26.88
CA THR A 103 -20.97 27.91 27.66
C THR A 103 -22.49 28.12 27.56
N SER A 104 -23.16 27.34 26.70
CA SER A 104 -24.61 27.17 26.80
C SER A 104 -24.88 26.16 27.91
N PHE A 105 -25.26 26.72 29.05
CA PHE A 105 -25.76 26.08 30.24
C PHE A 105 -27.24 25.73 29.97
N PHE A 106 -27.55 24.57 29.40
CA PHE A 106 -28.84 23.86 29.57
C PHE A 106 -28.89 22.60 28.70
N GLY A 107 -29.05 21.42 29.34
CA GLY A 107 -29.35 20.16 28.65
C GLY A 107 -28.69 18.96 29.33
N GLY A 108 -29.46 18.25 30.16
CA GLY A 108 -29.01 17.21 31.10
C GLY A 108 -28.25 16.05 30.44
N GLY A 109 -27.21 15.60 31.15
CA GLY A 109 -26.29 14.59 30.68
C GLY A 109 -26.81 13.15 30.71
N THR A 110 -26.41 12.40 29.69
CA THR A 110 -25.93 11.01 29.87
C THR A 110 -24.63 10.88 29.10
N ALA A 111 -23.51 11.04 29.83
CA ALA A 111 -22.18 10.80 29.31
C ALA A 111 -21.94 9.29 29.21
N ALA A 112 -22.31 8.67 28.09
CA ALA A 112 -21.73 7.40 27.69
C ALA A 112 -20.52 7.71 26.79
N GLY A 113 -19.35 7.73 27.41
CA GLY A 113 -18.08 7.95 26.72
C GLY A 113 -17.90 6.97 25.56
N ALA A 114 -17.44 7.51 24.44
CA ALA A 114 -16.97 6.77 23.28
C ALA A 114 -15.72 5.95 23.65
N GLN A 115 -15.93 4.82 24.32
CA GLN A 115 -14.89 3.85 24.64
C GLN A 115 -14.86 2.83 23.50
N LYS A 116 -13.78 2.86 22.71
CA LYS A 116 -13.43 1.82 21.73
C LYS A 116 -13.38 0.48 22.47
N ARG A 117 -14.48 -0.27 22.41
CA ARG A 117 -14.70 -1.52 23.12
C ARG A 117 -13.99 -2.65 22.35
N PRO A 118 -13.14 -3.49 22.97
CA PRO A 118 -12.57 -4.71 22.36
C PRO A 118 -13.59 -5.83 22.11
N LEU A 119 -14.88 -5.49 22.02
CA LEU A 119 -16.00 -6.40 21.83
C LEU A 119 -16.05 -7.14 20.48
N PRO A 120 -15.53 -6.64 19.33
CA PRO A 120 -15.75 -7.36 18.08
C PRO A 120 -15.04 -8.72 18.07
N VAL A 121 -13.85 -8.82 18.68
CA VAL A 121 -13.06 -10.07 18.67
C VAL A 121 -13.71 -11.15 19.54
N ALA A 122 -14.20 -10.80 20.73
CA ALA A 122 -14.84 -11.75 21.64
C ALA A 122 -16.14 -12.33 21.04
N LEU A 123 -16.92 -11.52 20.33
CA LEU A 123 -18.15 -11.96 19.66
C LEU A 123 -17.87 -12.92 18.50
N ILE A 124 -16.84 -12.63 17.68
CA ILE A 124 -16.42 -13.52 16.59
C ILE A 124 -15.95 -14.88 17.15
N PHE A 125 -15.15 -14.87 18.22
CA PHE A 125 -14.65 -16.09 18.85
C PHE A 125 -15.79 -16.95 19.42
N ALA A 126 -16.73 -16.34 20.14
CA ALA A 126 -17.89 -17.04 20.67
C ALA A 126 -18.75 -17.66 19.55
N CYS A 127 -18.97 -16.93 18.46
CA CYS A 127 -19.71 -17.42 17.29
C CYS A 127 -19.02 -18.66 16.67
N LEU A 128 -17.70 -18.62 16.48
CA LEU A 128 -16.93 -19.76 15.95
C LEU A 128 -17.02 -21.01 16.83
N VAL A 129 -16.97 -20.85 18.16
CA VAL A 129 -17.10 -21.98 19.10
C VAL A 129 -18.48 -22.63 18.99
N VAL A 130 -19.55 -21.83 18.90
CA VAL A 130 -20.92 -22.35 18.74
C VAL A 130 -21.08 -23.13 17.44
N VAL A 131 -20.56 -22.60 16.32
CA VAL A 131 -20.59 -23.30 15.02
C VAL A 131 -19.81 -24.61 15.08
N TYR A 132 -18.61 -24.60 15.66
CA TYR A 132 -17.79 -25.81 15.78
C TYR A 132 -18.47 -26.88 16.63
N VAL A 133 -19.04 -26.51 17.79
CA VAL A 133 -19.77 -27.43 18.65
C VAL A 133 -21.03 -27.95 17.94
N GLY A 134 -21.79 -27.10 17.25
CA GLY A 134 -22.98 -27.48 16.50
C GLY A 134 -22.68 -28.49 15.40
N ILE A 135 -21.63 -28.25 14.60
CA ILE A 135 -21.18 -29.21 13.58
C ILE A 135 -20.75 -30.53 14.24
N ARG A 136 -19.96 -30.47 15.32
CA ARG A 136 -19.48 -31.65 16.03
C ARG A 136 -20.61 -32.47 16.65
N LEU A 137 -21.68 -31.84 17.10
CA LEU A 137 -22.84 -32.50 17.69
C LEU A 137 -23.78 -33.08 16.63
N TYR A 138 -23.88 -32.44 15.46
CA TYR A 138 -24.71 -32.91 14.36
C TYR A 138 -24.05 -34.00 13.52
N TRP A 139 -22.71 -34.07 13.50
CA TRP A 139 -21.92 -35.09 12.81
C TRP A 139 -21.47 -36.24 13.72
N ARG A 140 -22.00 -36.32 14.94
CA ARG A 140 -21.83 -37.46 15.83
C ARG A 140 -23.08 -38.31 15.86
#